data_AF-A0A2E1QIX4-F1
#
_entry.id   AF-A0A2E1QIX4-F1
#
_cell.length_a   1.000
_cell.length_b   1.000
_cell.length_c   1.000
_cell.angle_alpha   90.00
_cell.angle_beta   90.00
_cell.angle_gamma   90.00
#
_symmetry.space_group_name_H-M   'P 1'
#
loop_
_entity.id
_entity.type
_entity.pdbx_description
1 polymer ?
#
loop_
_entity_poly.entity_id
_entity_poly.type
_entity_poly.pdbx_seq_one_letter_code
_entity_poly.pdbx_strand_id
1 'polypeptide(L)' 'MAKKFKTPIPSIRNKCLDCSGGSYKEVRLCPIQNCDLWPYRFGKRPTQADIDTFEKSCNEK' A
#
# COMPACT_ATOMS: atom_id res chain seq x y z
N MET A 1 28.41 7.09 -7.01
CA MET A 1 26.93 7.06 -7.20
C MET A 1 26.30 6.92 -5.83
N ALA A 2 25.69 7.99 -5.29
CA ALA A 2 25.10 7.94 -3.96
C ALA A 2 23.99 6.88 -3.93
N LYS A 3 24.15 5.87 -3.06
CA LYS A 3 23.17 4.80 -2.84
C LYS A 3 21.87 5.47 -2.39
N LYS A 4 20.93 5.68 -3.32
CA LYS A 4 19.58 6.16 -2.99
C LYS A 4 18.90 5.08 -2.19
N PHE A 5 18.92 5.22 -0.86
CA PHE A 5 18.06 4.44 0.01
C PHE A 5 16.63 4.69 -0.46
N LYS A 6 15.93 3.61 -0.85
CA LYS A 6 14.52 3.72 -1.20
C LYS A 6 13.80 4.26 0.03
N THR A 7 13.11 5.39 -0.12
CA THR A 7 12.25 5.90 0.94
C THR A 7 11.21 4.83 1.30
N PRO A 8 10.63 4.86 2.51
CA PRO A 8 9.72 3.80 2.96
C PRO A 8 8.55 3.58 1.99
N ILE A 9 8.02 4.65 1.38
CA ILE A 9 6.90 4.60 0.43
C ILE A 9 7.20 3.75 -0.83
N PRO A 10 8.26 4.01 -1.63
CA PRO A 10 8.59 3.16 -2.77
C PRO A 10 8.97 1.72 -2.37
N SER A 11 9.51 1.51 -1.17
CA SER A 11 9.76 0.16 -0.65
C SER A 11 8.46 -0.61 -0.41
N ILE A 12 7.46 0.03 0.20
CA ILE A 12 6.13 -0.57 0.42
C ILE A 12 5.44 -0.86 -0.92
N ARG A 13 5.50 0.06 -1.88
CA ARG A 13 4.93 -0.17 -3.22
C ARG A 13 5.60 -1.34 -3.93
N ASN A 14 6.92 -1.48 -3.82
CA ASN A 14 7.64 -2.65 -4.32
C ASN A 14 7.17 -3.93 -3.64
N LYS A 15 6.86 -3.90 -2.34
CA LYS A 15 6.31 -5.05 -1.61
C LYS A 15 4.90 -5.42 -2.08
N CYS A 16 4.06 -4.44 -2.36
CA CYS A 16 2.73 -4.70 -2.95
C CYS A 16 2.84 -5.31 -4.36
N LEU A 17 3.80 -4.85 -5.16
CA LEU A 17 4.06 -5.42 -6.49
C LEU A 17 4.58 -6.86 -6.40
N ASP A 18 5.51 -7.14 -5.48
CA ASP A 18 5.99 -8.48 -5.15
C ASP A 18 4.83 -9.42 -4.75
N CYS A 19 3.93 -8.94 -3.89
CA CYS A 19 2.74 -9.68 -3.45
C CYS A 19 1.75 -9.97 -4.60
N SER A 20 1.61 -9.04 -5.56
CA SER A 20 0.65 -9.15 -6.67
C SER A 20 1.28 -9.68 -7.97
N GLY A 21 2.35 -10.48 -7.86
CA GLY A 21 3.02 -11.12 -9.00
C GLY A 21 3.61 -10.14 -10.04
N GLY A 22 3.96 -8.93 -9.62
CA GLY A 22 4.49 -7.86 -10.49
C GLY A 22 3.43 -7.09 -11.29
N SER A 23 2.14 -7.41 -11.12
CA SER A 23 1.06 -6.78 -11.87
C SER A 23 0.53 -5.52 -11.20
N TYR A 24 0.80 -4.35 -11.79
CA TYR A 24 0.23 -3.07 -11.33
C TYR A 24 -1.30 -3.04 -11.30
N LYS A 25 -1.94 -3.76 -12.23
CA LYS A 25 -3.40 -3.90 -12.28
C LYS A 25 -3.94 -4.61 -11.05
N GLU A 26 -3.24 -5.66 -10.62
CA GLU A 26 -3.63 -6.48 -9.48
C GLU A 26 -3.41 -5.76 -8.15
N VAL A 27 -2.33 -4.97 -8.03
CA VAL A 27 -2.16 -4.04 -6.90
C VAL A 27 -3.33 -3.07 -6.77
N ARG A 28 -3.87 -2.58 -7.90
CA ARG A 28 -5.01 -1.64 -7.90
C ARG A 28 -6.33 -2.34 -7.55
N LEU A 29 -6.50 -3.58 -7.99
CA LEU A 29 -7.68 -4.41 -7.77
C LEU A 29 -7.58 -5.30 -6.53
N CYS A 30 -6.58 -5.10 -5.68
CA CYS A 30 -6.34 -5.93 -4.50
C CYS A 30 -7.57 -5.92 -3.56
N PRO A 31 -8.25 -7.07 -3.36
CA PRO A 31 -9.45 -7.15 -2.54
C PRO A 31 -9.13 -7.20 -1.03
N ILE A 32 -7.85 -7.33 -0.66
CA ILE A 32 -7.41 -7.49 0.73
C ILE A 32 -7.37 -6.13 1.42
N GLN A 33 -8.54 -5.63 1.77
CA GLN A 33 -8.70 -4.39 2.54
C GLN A 33 -8.30 -4.54 4.02
N ASN A 34 -7.89 -5.73 4.47
CA ASN A 34 -7.41 -5.97 5.84
C ASN A 34 -5.86 -5.94 5.94
N CYS A 35 -5.16 -5.39 4.94
CA CYS A 35 -3.71 -5.33 4.94
C CYS A 35 -3.22 -3.95 5.38
N ASP A 36 -2.35 -3.88 6.38
CA ASP A 36 -1.75 -2.62 6.87
C ASP A 36 -1.03 -1.81 5.78
N LEU A 37 -0.60 -2.48 4.71
CA LEU A 37 0.09 -1.87 3.57
C LEU A 37 -0.86 -1.38 2.47
N TRP A 38 -2.14 -1.76 2.50
CA TRP A 38 -3.14 -1.40 1.50
C TRP A 38 -3.31 0.12 1.28
N PRO A 39 -3.28 1.00 2.31
CA PRO A 39 -3.34 2.45 2.07
C PRO A 39 -2.10 2.98 1.33
N TYR A 40 -0.97 2.28 1.41
CA TYR A 40 0.29 2.67 0.77
C TYR A 40 0.48 2.09 -0.63
N ARG A 41 -0.45 1.24 -1.12
CA ARG A 41 -0.32 0.52 -2.41
C ARG A 41 -0.12 1.43 -3.62
N PHE A 42 -0.63 2.66 -3.55
CA PHE A 42 -0.48 3.66 -4.61
C PHE A 42 0.88 4.37 -4.62
N GLY A 43 1.77 4.09 -3.66
CA GLY A 43 3.06 4.78 -3.55
C GLY A 43 2.92 6.26 -3.22
N LYS A 44 1.79 6.65 -2.62
CA LYS A 44 1.54 7.98 -2.09
C LYS A 44 1.43 7.89 -0.57
N ARG A 45 1.82 8.96 0.12
CA ARG A 45 1.57 9.07 1.56
C ARG A 45 0.05 9.22 1.77
N PRO A 46 -0.62 8.29 2.47
CA PRO A 46 -2.05 8.39 2.74
C PRO A 46 -2.32 9.62 3.59
N THR A 47 -3.48 10.26 3.36
CA THR A 47 -3.93 11.36 4.21
C THR A 47 -4.61 10.80 5.45
N GLN A 48 -4.79 11.62 6.49
CA GLN A 48 -5.49 11.20 7.72
C GLN A 48 -6.91 10.67 7.43
N ALA A 49 -7.56 11.18 6.38
CA ALA A 49 -8.88 10.73 5.94
C ALA A 49 -8.84 9.32 5.31
N ASP A 50 -7.79 8.99 4.54
CA ASP A 50 -7.60 7.64 3.98
C ASP A 50 -7.34 6.62 5.09
N ILE A 51 -6.61 7.02 6.14
CA ILE A 51 -6.30 6.15 7.28
C ILE A 51 -7.58 5.90 8.10
N ASP A 52 -8.34 6.94 8.43
CA ASP A 52 -9.63 6.83 9.15
C ASP A 52 -10.63 5.93 8.41
N THR A 53 -10.72 6.07 7.08
CA THR A 53 -11.59 5.22 6.26
C THR A 53 -11.15 3.75 6.31
N PHE A 54 -9.84 3.50 6.35
CA PHE A 54 -9.29 2.16 6.38
C PHE A 54 -9.42 1.48 7.75
N GLU A 55 -9.22 2.22 8.84
CA GLU A 55 -9.44 1.71 10.20
C GLU A 55 -10.89 1.29 10.42
N LYS A 56 -11.85 2.07 9.92
CA LYS A 56 -13.28 1.71 9.95
C LYS A 56 -13.56 0.41 9.19
N SER A 57 -12.97 0.25 8.01
CA SER A 57 -13.14 -0.96 7.18
C SER A 57 -12.64 -2.26 7.83
N CYS A 58 -11.72 -2.19 8.80
CA CYS A 58 -11.15 -3.37 9.45
C CYS A 58 -11.77 -3.67 10.83
N ASN A 59 -12.43 -2.70 11.48
CA ASN A 59 -12.95 -2.86 12.85
C ASN A 59 -14.43 -3.31 12.92
N GLU A 60 -15.15 -3.39 11.80
CA GLU A 60 -16.55 -3.84 11.75
C GLU A 60 -16.72 -5.36 11.49
N LYS A 61 -15.79 -6.19 11.97
CA LYS A 61 -15.96 -7.66 11.98
C LYS A 61 -15.81 -8.27 13.36
#